data_AF-A0A2E7F002-F1
#
_entry.id   AF-A0A2E7F002-F1
#
_cell.length_a   1.000
_cell.length_b   1.000
_cell.length_c   1.000
_cell.angle_alpha   90.00
_cell.angle_beta   90.00
_cell.angle_gamma   90.00
#
_symmetry.space_group_name_H-M   'P 1'
#
loop_
_entity.id
_entity.type
_entity.pdbx_description
1 polymer ?
#
loop_
_entity_poly.entity_id
_entity_poly.type
_entity_poly.pdbx_seq_one_letter_code
_entity_poly.pdbx_strand_id
1 'polypeptide(L)'
;MSRHDCAECGAISIEFYQLLSQLNGALKTQETEVAENSQLPIVGAATYSWRFAIGAFLTTLPAYMVRAIVTGAVSAAAVSGLAGGVLPLDFLGQVLALLVTVSCLAMTIRLAMTGEMKGLTGLKFDMEETRLLFANLIFIAVAFFLAFVAIILASIVMGILIAMLVPDLEAIAQNQRAAEAFLADFFVTPAGIVIMILMFLMVGFPLLYISARLVNFPAATIARQKMMIFETWDWTKDQVWRVIGAIVLAMAPVVLISFLGVWVAGALTGLPVLGDAGALAATSPFAAFAFGVITGLFSIPSQLVGAALAVFMYRGFEPDRRTEQF
;
A
#
# COMPACT_ATOMS: atom_id res chain seq x y z
N MET A 1 -3.10 -36.08 -32.01
CA MET A 1 -2.93 -35.08 -30.94
C MET A 1 -4.24 -34.32 -30.80
N SER A 2 -5.18 -34.93 -30.08
CA SER A 2 -5.64 -34.53 -28.73
C SER A 2 -6.42 -33.23 -28.75
N ARG A 3 -7.76 -33.37 -28.79
CA ARG A 3 -8.77 -32.32 -28.58
C ARG A 3 -9.19 -32.27 -27.09
N HIS A 4 -8.39 -32.84 -26.19
CA HIS A 4 -8.75 -33.05 -24.79
C HIS A 4 -8.19 -32.00 -23.80
N ASP A 5 -7.32 -31.09 -24.24
CA ASP A 5 -6.60 -30.20 -23.31
C ASP A 5 -7.23 -28.80 -23.11
N CYS A 6 -8.47 -28.57 -23.59
CA CYS A 6 -9.14 -27.25 -23.50
C CYS A 6 -10.36 -27.22 -22.55
N ALA A 7 -10.75 -28.37 -21.98
CA ALA A 7 -11.90 -28.45 -21.07
C ALA A 7 -11.54 -28.06 -19.62
N GLU A 8 -10.30 -28.33 -19.18
CA GLU A 8 -9.88 -28.08 -17.80
C GLU A 8 -9.68 -26.57 -17.51
N CYS A 9 -9.17 -25.79 -18.46
CA CYS A 9 -9.08 -24.31 -18.31
C CYS A 9 -10.46 -23.64 -18.21
N GLY A 10 -11.48 -24.17 -18.89
CA GLY A 10 -12.86 -23.66 -18.82
C GLY A 10 -13.53 -23.98 -17.48
N ALA A 11 -13.35 -25.21 -16.99
CA ALA A 11 -13.91 -25.67 -15.72
C ALA A 11 -13.37 -24.89 -14.51
N ILE A 12 -12.05 -24.63 -14.47
CA ILE A 12 -11.43 -23.82 -13.40
C ILE A 12 -12.00 -22.40 -13.38
N SER A 13 -12.26 -21.80 -14.55
CA SER A 13 -12.86 -20.46 -14.62
C SER A 13 -14.29 -20.44 -14.07
N ILE A 14 -15.09 -21.46 -14.34
CA ILE A 14 -16.50 -21.53 -13.93
C ILE A 14 -16.62 -21.80 -12.43
N GLU A 15 -15.84 -22.74 -11.88
CA GLU A 15 -15.81 -22.99 -10.44
C GLU A 15 -15.29 -21.77 -9.66
N PHE A 16 -14.31 -21.04 -10.22
CA PHE A 16 -13.79 -19.82 -9.60
C PHE A 16 -14.81 -18.67 -9.64
N TYR A 17 -15.55 -18.50 -10.74
CA TYR A 17 -16.66 -17.55 -10.82
C TYR A 17 -17.80 -17.89 -9.85
N GLN A 18 -18.10 -19.18 -9.67
CA GLN A 18 -19.06 -19.63 -8.65
C GLN A 18 -18.55 -19.38 -7.23
N LEU A 19 -17.26 -19.60 -6.96
CA LEU A 19 -16.65 -19.32 -5.67
C LEU A 19 -16.63 -17.81 -5.37
N LEU A 20 -16.33 -16.98 -6.36
CA LEU A 20 -16.44 -15.51 -6.28
C LEU A 20 -17.88 -15.06 -6.09
N SER A 21 -18.86 -15.69 -6.75
CA SER A 21 -20.29 -15.42 -6.59
C SER A 21 -20.80 -15.81 -5.19
N GLN A 22 -20.39 -16.97 -4.68
CA GLN A 22 -20.72 -17.44 -3.33
C GLN A 22 -20.02 -16.60 -2.26
N LEU A 23 -18.76 -16.20 -2.49
CA LEU A 23 -18.09 -15.21 -1.66
C LEU A 23 -18.87 -13.89 -1.71
N ASN A 24 -19.26 -13.39 -2.88
CA ASN A 24 -20.09 -12.17 -2.98
C ASN A 24 -21.41 -12.27 -2.21
N GLY A 25 -22.06 -13.44 -2.21
CA GLY A 25 -23.27 -13.71 -1.43
C GLY A 25 -23.03 -13.73 0.09
N ALA A 26 -21.94 -14.36 0.53
CA ALA A 26 -21.52 -14.40 1.94
C ALA A 26 -21.01 -13.03 2.44
N LEU A 27 -20.42 -12.23 1.55
CA LEU A 27 -19.96 -10.88 1.83
C LEU A 27 -21.16 -9.92 1.97
N LYS A 28 -22.19 -10.04 1.11
CA LYS A 28 -23.45 -9.29 1.25
C LYS A 28 -24.19 -9.54 2.57
N THR A 29 -24.09 -10.74 3.13
CA THR A 29 -24.72 -11.08 4.41
C THR A 29 -23.97 -10.47 5.61
N GLN A 30 -22.63 -10.42 5.56
CA GLN A 30 -21.86 -9.63 6.53
C GLN A 30 -22.13 -8.12 6.42
N GLU A 31 -22.41 -7.61 5.22
CA GLU A 31 -22.75 -6.20 5.00
C GLU A 31 -24.06 -5.78 5.67
N THR A 32 -25.09 -6.63 5.64
CA THR A 32 -26.39 -6.36 6.29
C THR A 32 -26.28 -6.31 7.81
N GLU A 33 -25.41 -7.12 8.40
CA GLU A 33 -25.21 -7.18 9.85
C GLU A 33 -24.46 -5.94 10.39
N VAL A 34 -23.60 -5.33 9.57
CA VAL A 34 -22.93 -4.05 9.90
C VAL A 34 -23.92 -2.88 9.92
N ALA A 35 -24.89 -2.88 9.00
CA ALA A 35 -25.93 -1.85 8.94
C ALA A 35 -26.83 -1.87 10.18
N GLU A 36 -27.07 -3.06 10.73
CA GLU A 36 -27.96 -3.25 11.90
C GLU A 36 -27.30 -2.88 13.24
N ASN A 37 -25.97 -3.05 13.38
CA ASN A 37 -25.31 -2.97 14.69
C ASN A 37 -24.68 -1.61 15.05
N SER A 38 -24.84 -0.56 14.23
CA SER A 38 -24.31 0.82 14.42
C SER A 38 -22.78 0.95 14.61
N GLN A 39 -22.04 -0.15 14.68
CA GLN A 39 -20.66 -0.24 15.14
C GLN A 39 -19.82 -1.05 14.16
N LEU A 40 -18.70 -0.49 13.70
CA LEU A 40 -17.85 -1.18 12.72
C LEU A 40 -17.19 -2.45 13.30
N PRO A 41 -17.40 -3.64 12.68
CA PRO A 41 -16.76 -4.88 13.10
C PRO A 41 -15.33 -4.96 12.57
N ILE A 42 -14.35 -4.73 13.45
CA ILE A 42 -12.91 -4.68 13.12
C ILE A 42 -12.43 -6.00 12.47
N VAL A 43 -12.76 -7.14 13.09
CA VAL A 43 -12.36 -8.47 12.59
C VAL A 43 -13.10 -8.80 11.29
N GLY A 44 -14.36 -8.36 11.16
CA GLY A 44 -15.16 -8.51 9.94
C GLY A 44 -14.50 -7.81 8.75
N ALA A 45 -14.09 -6.55 8.93
CA ALA A 45 -13.40 -5.77 7.91
C ALA A 45 -12.08 -6.45 7.46
N ALA A 46 -11.25 -6.89 8.41
CA ALA A 46 -9.99 -7.57 8.09
C ALA A 46 -10.23 -8.90 7.37
N THR A 47 -11.19 -9.69 7.83
CA THR A 47 -11.54 -10.98 7.23
C THR A 47 -12.09 -10.80 5.81
N TYR A 48 -12.96 -9.81 5.60
CA TYR A 48 -13.47 -9.42 4.29
C TYR A 48 -12.31 -9.12 3.33
N SER A 49 -11.39 -8.24 3.75
CA SER A 49 -10.29 -7.79 2.88
C SER A 49 -9.36 -8.93 2.48
N TRP A 50 -9.05 -9.85 3.40
CA TRP A 50 -8.22 -11.02 3.11
C TRP A 50 -8.92 -12.06 2.25
N ARG A 51 -10.21 -12.34 2.49
CA ARG A 51 -11.00 -13.24 1.65
C ARG A 51 -11.10 -12.71 0.22
N PHE A 52 -11.37 -11.41 0.07
CA PHE A 52 -11.34 -10.76 -1.23
C PHE A 52 -9.97 -10.86 -1.88
N ALA A 53 -8.89 -10.54 -1.15
CA ALA A 53 -7.54 -10.57 -1.70
C ALA A 53 -7.15 -11.97 -2.21
N ILE A 54 -7.48 -13.02 -1.46
CA ILE A 54 -7.24 -14.41 -1.87
C ILE A 54 -8.08 -14.76 -3.10
N GLY A 55 -9.37 -14.40 -3.10
CA GLY A 55 -10.29 -14.67 -4.21
C GLY A 55 -10.03 -13.84 -5.47
N ALA A 56 -9.39 -12.67 -5.35
CA ALA A 56 -9.08 -11.80 -6.48
C ALA A 56 -7.64 -11.98 -7.01
N PHE A 57 -6.79 -12.72 -6.29
CA PHE A 57 -5.36 -12.80 -6.57
C PHE A 57 -5.06 -13.28 -7.99
N LEU A 58 -5.57 -14.46 -8.38
CA LEU A 58 -5.29 -15.04 -9.69
C LEU A 58 -5.87 -14.20 -10.83
N THR A 59 -7.07 -13.64 -10.64
CA THR A 59 -7.74 -12.81 -11.66
C THR A 59 -7.03 -11.49 -11.90
N THR A 60 -6.47 -10.89 -10.86
CA THR A 60 -5.77 -9.60 -10.98
C THR A 60 -4.28 -9.77 -11.30
N LEU A 61 -3.75 -11.00 -11.22
CA LEU A 61 -2.34 -11.31 -11.42
C LEU A 61 -1.77 -10.72 -12.72
N PRO A 62 -2.41 -10.82 -13.90
CA PRO A 62 -1.82 -10.30 -15.13
C PRO A 62 -1.57 -8.79 -15.09
N ALA A 63 -2.50 -8.01 -14.52
CA ALA A 63 -2.33 -6.56 -14.38
C ALA A 63 -1.23 -6.23 -13.37
N TYR A 64 -1.18 -6.96 -12.25
CA TYR A 64 -0.16 -6.77 -11.24
C TYR A 64 1.24 -7.24 -11.66
N MET A 65 1.35 -8.21 -12.58
CA MET A 65 2.61 -8.58 -13.23
C MET A 65 3.19 -7.40 -14.02
N VAL A 66 2.36 -6.68 -14.78
CA VAL A 66 2.78 -5.45 -15.48
C VAL A 66 3.29 -4.41 -14.49
N ARG A 67 2.55 -4.20 -13.38
CA ARG A 67 3.00 -3.31 -12.30
C ARG A 67 4.34 -3.74 -11.70
N ALA A 68 4.56 -5.03 -11.47
CA ALA A 68 5.82 -5.55 -10.95
C ALA A 68 6.98 -5.31 -11.93
N ILE A 69 6.77 -5.53 -13.23
CA ILE A 69 7.77 -5.24 -14.27
C ILE A 69 8.11 -3.75 -14.31
N VAL A 70 7.10 -2.87 -14.23
CA VAL A 70 7.31 -1.41 -14.16
C VAL A 70 8.09 -1.03 -12.90
N THR A 71 7.78 -1.63 -11.75
CA THR A 71 8.51 -1.43 -10.50
C THR A 71 9.98 -1.86 -10.63
N GLY A 72 10.24 -2.97 -11.33
CA GLY A 72 11.58 -3.38 -11.73
C GLY A 72 12.29 -2.34 -12.57
N ALA A 73 11.65 -1.86 -13.64
CA ALA A 73 12.23 -0.86 -14.53
C ALA A 73 12.57 0.45 -13.79
N VAL A 74 11.72 0.91 -12.88
CA VAL A 74 11.99 2.08 -12.03
C VAL A 74 13.16 1.84 -11.09
N SER A 75 13.22 0.66 -10.46
CA SER A 75 14.34 0.33 -9.56
C SER A 75 15.69 0.32 -10.31
N ALA A 76 15.71 -0.22 -11.53
CA ALA A 76 16.89 -0.19 -12.40
C ALA A 76 17.27 1.23 -12.84
N ALA A 77 16.28 2.07 -13.17
CA ALA A 77 16.50 3.46 -13.53
C ALA A 77 17.07 4.28 -12.35
N ALA A 78 16.55 4.07 -11.14
CA ALA A 78 17.03 4.74 -9.93
C ALA A 78 18.50 4.43 -9.63
N VAL A 79 18.90 3.15 -9.69
CA VAL A 79 20.31 2.74 -9.52
C VAL A 79 21.20 3.31 -10.62
N SER A 80 20.71 3.33 -11.87
CA SER A 80 21.44 3.93 -12.98
C SER A 80 21.63 5.45 -12.80
N GLY A 81 20.65 6.14 -12.22
CA GLY A 81 20.72 7.56 -11.87
C GLY A 81 21.80 7.86 -10.84
N LEU A 82 21.92 7.02 -9.80
CA LEU A 82 22.97 7.14 -8.77
C LEU A 82 24.39 6.96 -9.34
N ALA A 83 24.54 6.19 -10.42
CA ALA A 83 25.80 6.00 -11.13
C ALA A 83 26.14 7.12 -12.14
N GLY A 84 25.48 8.28 -12.06
CA GLY A 84 25.66 9.41 -13.00
C GLY A 84 24.73 9.35 -14.22
N GLY A 85 23.65 8.59 -14.13
CA GLY A 85 22.63 8.46 -15.18
C GLY A 85 21.85 9.75 -15.44
N VAL A 86 21.16 9.78 -16.58
CA VAL A 86 20.39 10.94 -17.05
C VAL A 86 19.11 11.07 -16.18
N LEU A 87 19.05 12.09 -15.33
CA LEU A 87 17.92 12.47 -14.46
C LEU A 87 16.49 12.41 -15.09
N PRO A 88 16.26 12.63 -16.40
CA PRO A 88 14.92 12.56 -16.98
C PRO A 88 14.28 11.16 -16.98
N LEU A 89 15.08 10.08 -17.02
CA LEU A 89 14.54 8.72 -17.19
C LEU A 89 13.94 8.19 -15.88
N ASP A 90 14.53 8.52 -14.73
CA ASP A 90 14.02 8.14 -13.42
C ASP A 90 12.67 8.81 -13.12
N PHE A 91 12.57 10.13 -13.38
CA PHE A 91 11.31 10.85 -13.22
C PHE A 91 10.18 10.27 -14.09
N LEU A 92 10.46 10.00 -15.37
CA LEU A 92 9.48 9.36 -16.26
C LEU A 92 9.08 7.96 -15.78
N GLY A 93 10.06 7.18 -15.29
CA GLY A 93 9.80 5.88 -14.68
C GLY A 93 8.85 5.98 -13.48
N GLN A 94 9.09 6.92 -12.58
CA GLN A 94 8.25 7.13 -11.39
C GLN A 94 6.82 7.57 -11.76
N VAL A 95 6.67 8.46 -12.74
CA VAL A 95 5.36 8.86 -13.26
C VAL A 95 4.61 7.66 -13.84
N LEU A 96 5.29 6.83 -14.64
CA LEU A 96 4.70 5.60 -15.18
C LEU A 96 4.31 4.60 -14.08
N ALA A 97 5.16 4.41 -13.08
CA ALA A 97 4.86 3.54 -11.94
C ALA A 97 3.65 4.02 -11.13
N LEU A 98 3.51 5.33 -10.97
CA LEU A 98 2.34 5.93 -10.33
C LEU A 98 1.07 5.67 -11.13
N LEU A 99 1.09 5.93 -12.44
CA LEU A 99 -0.05 5.70 -13.32
C LEU A 99 -0.50 4.24 -13.28
N VAL A 100 0.43 3.30 -13.44
CA VAL A 100 0.12 1.87 -13.40
C VAL A 100 -0.40 1.44 -12.03
N THR A 101 0.17 1.98 -10.95
CA THR A 101 -0.29 1.68 -9.58
C THR A 101 -1.72 2.16 -9.34
N VAL A 102 -2.05 3.39 -9.76
CA VAL A 102 -3.40 3.93 -9.61
C VAL A 102 -4.40 3.18 -10.49
N SER A 103 -4.05 2.82 -11.72
CA SER A 103 -4.93 2.03 -12.57
C SER A 103 -5.17 0.62 -12.00
N CYS A 104 -4.16 -0.02 -11.39
CA CYS A 104 -4.34 -1.29 -10.68
C CYS A 104 -5.25 -1.15 -9.46
N LEU A 105 -5.10 -0.06 -8.69
CA LEU A 105 -5.97 0.25 -7.56
C LEU A 105 -7.42 0.45 -8.03
N ALA A 106 -7.63 1.24 -9.10
CA ALA A 106 -8.95 1.49 -9.66
C ALA A 106 -9.63 0.20 -10.15
N MET A 107 -8.89 -0.64 -10.87
CA MET A 107 -9.35 -1.96 -11.30
C MET A 107 -9.79 -2.79 -10.09
N THR A 108 -8.97 -2.84 -9.05
CA THR A 108 -9.24 -3.65 -7.86
C THR A 108 -10.46 -3.15 -7.10
N ILE A 109 -10.63 -1.84 -6.96
CA ILE A 109 -11.82 -1.24 -6.36
C ILE A 109 -13.07 -1.57 -7.19
N ARG A 110 -13.01 -1.46 -8.52
CA ARG A 110 -14.12 -1.86 -9.40
C ARG A 110 -14.48 -3.33 -9.20
N LEU A 111 -13.48 -4.22 -9.19
CA LEU A 111 -13.70 -5.65 -8.94
C LEU A 111 -14.35 -5.90 -7.58
N ALA A 112 -13.89 -5.22 -6.52
CA ALA A 112 -14.48 -5.32 -5.19
C ALA A 112 -15.91 -4.75 -5.12
N MET A 113 -16.21 -3.72 -5.92
CA MET A 113 -17.53 -3.10 -5.94
C MET A 113 -18.56 -3.86 -6.78
N THR A 114 -18.20 -4.30 -7.99
CA THR A 114 -19.16 -4.88 -8.94
C THR A 114 -19.02 -6.38 -9.09
N GLY A 115 -17.92 -6.99 -8.63
CA GLY A 115 -17.63 -8.40 -8.86
C GLY A 115 -17.26 -8.75 -10.31
N GLU A 116 -17.12 -7.74 -11.18
CA GLU A 116 -16.90 -7.94 -12.62
C GLU A 116 -15.57 -7.31 -13.08
N MET A 117 -14.76 -8.09 -13.78
CA MET A 117 -13.60 -7.59 -14.54
C MET A 117 -14.05 -7.15 -15.94
N LYS A 118 -13.92 -5.86 -16.26
CA LYS A 118 -14.21 -5.35 -17.61
C LYS A 118 -12.93 -5.26 -18.44
N GLY A 119 -12.73 -6.19 -19.38
CA GLY A 119 -11.57 -6.26 -20.30
C GLY A 119 -10.54 -7.34 -19.92
N LEU A 120 -9.56 -7.60 -20.79
CA LEU A 120 -8.58 -8.69 -20.63
C LEU A 120 -7.64 -8.49 -19.43
N THR A 121 -7.39 -7.23 -19.06
CA THR A 121 -6.58 -6.84 -17.88
C THR A 121 -7.34 -5.96 -16.89
N GLY A 122 -8.60 -5.61 -17.16
CA GLY A 122 -9.38 -4.72 -16.28
C GLY A 122 -8.93 -3.24 -16.23
N LEU A 123 -7.84 -2.89 -16.92
CA LEU A 123 -7.29 -1.54 -17.04
C LEU A 123 -8.04 -0.78 -18.14
N LYS A 124 -8.60 0.38 -17.83
CA LYS A 124 -9.41 1.16 -18.79
C LYS A 124 -8.80 2.49 -19.20
N PHE A 125 -7.88 3.06 -18.41
CA PHE A 125 -7.30 4.38 -18.65
C PHE A 125 -8.35 5.44 -19.02
N ASP A 126 -9.48 5.41 -18.31
CA ASP A 126 -10.65 6.26 -18.58
C ASP A 126 -10.70 7.46 -17.62
N MET A 127 -11.65 8.37 -17.83
CA MET A 127 -11.93 9.54 -16.98
C MET A 127 -12.08 9.17 -15.49
N GLU A 128 -12.59 7.98 -15.17
CA GLU A 128 -12.65 7.47 -13.80
C GLU A 128 -11.26 7.28 -13.17
N GLU A 129 -10.31 6.70 -13.93
CA GLU A 129 -8.94 6.46 -13.46
C GLU A 129 -8.18 7.78 -13.33
N THR A 130 -8.43 8.72 -14.25
CA THR A 130 -7.88 10.08 -14.17
C THR A 130 -8.40 10.83 -12.95
N ARG A 131 -9.69 10.74 -12.62
CA ARG A 131 -10.26 11.33 -11.39
C ARG A 131 -9.65 10.72 -10.14
N LEU A 132 -9.48 9.39 -10.11
CA LEU A 132 -8.83 8.71 -9.00
C LEU A 132 -7.34 9.06 -8.89
N LEU A 133 -6.65 9.25 -10.02
CA LEU A 133 -5.27 9.71 -10.06
C LEU A 133 -5.12 11.10 -9.45
N PHE A 134 -5.93 12.06 -9.88
CA PHE A 134 -5.92 13.40 -9.27
C PHE A 134 -6.29 13.35 -7.79
N ALA A 135 -7.25 12.50 -7.42
CA ALA A 135 -7.61 12.36 -6.01
C ALA A 135 -6.45 11.79 -5.17
N ASN A 136 -5.76 10.76 -5.69
CA ASN A 136 -4.56 10.21 -5.07
C ASN A 136 -3.40 11.21 -5.04
N LEU A 137 -3.21 12.03 -6.08
CA LEU A 137 -2.18 13.07 -6.11
C LEU A 137 -2.42 14.14 -5.03
N ILE A 138 -3.67 14.58 -4.86
CA ILE A 138 -4.04 15.52 -3.79
C ILE A 138 -3.79 14.86 -2.42
N PHE A 139 -4.21 13.61 -2.24
CA PHE A 139 -3.94 12.86 -1.02
C PHE A 139 -2.45 12.73 -0.73
N ILE A 140 -1.64 12.34 -1.73
CA ILE A 140 -0.18 12.22 -1.63
C ILE A 140 0.42 13.58 -1.29
N ALA A 141 -0.01 14.68 -1.92
CA ALA A 141 0.49 16.01 -1.64
C ALA A 141 0.21 16.45 -0.19
N VAL A 142 -1.01 16.21 0.30
CA VAL A 142 -1.41 16.50 1.69
C VAL A 142 -0.62 15.61 2.67
N ALA A 143 -0.55 14.30 2.41
CA ALA A 143 0.18 13.36 3.23
C ALA A 143 1.69 13.69 3.25
N PHE A 144 2.25 14.09 2.12
CA PHE A 144 3.65 14.51 2.00
C PHE A 144 3.92 15.78 2.80
N PHE A 145 3.07 16.80 2.68
CA PHE A 145 3.21 18.03 3.46
C PHE A 145 3.15 17.76 4.97
N LEU A 146 2.23 16.91 5.41
CA LEU A 146 2.10 16.56 6.82
C LEU A 146 3.22 15.64 7.31
N ALA A 147 3.67 14.68 6.49
CA ALA A 147 4.85 13.88 6.76
C ALA A 147 6.09 14.77 6.88
N PHE A 148 6.25 15.76 6.01
CA PHE A 148 7.36 16.70 6.04
C PHE A 148 7.37 17.51 7.35
N VAL A 149 6.24 18.08 7.75
CA VAL A 149 6.11 18.78 9.04
C VAL A 149 6.39 17.83 10.21
N ALA A 150 5.83 16.63 10.19
CA ALA A 150 6.03 15.64 11.25
C ALA A 150 7.49 15.17 11.33
N ILE A 151 8.17 14.97 10.20
CA ILE A 151 9.58 14.59 10.12
C ILE A 151 10.47 15.71 10.64
N ILE A 152 10.19 16.98 10.34
CA ILE A 152 10.94 18.12 10.89
C ILE A 152 10.78 18.19 12.40
N LEU A 153 9.55 18.07 12.91
CA LEU A 153 9.31 18.09 14.35
C LEU A 153 9.99 16.89 15.03
N ALA A 154 9.87 15.71 14.44
CA ALA A 154 10.52 14.50 14.93
C ALA A 154 12.04 14.65 14.90
N SER A 155 12.64 15.20 13.84
CA SER A 155 14.09 15.36 13.74
C SER A 155 14.65 16.34 14.78
N ILE A 156 13.91 17.41 15.10
CA ILE A 156 14.26 18.34 16.19
C ILE A 156 14.23 17.62 17.54
N VAL A 157 13.13 16.93 17.85
CA VAL A 157 12.99 16.19 19.12
C VAL A 157 14.05 15.10 19.22
N MET A 158 14.32 14.40 18.11
CA MET A 158 15.33 13.36 18.02
C MET A 158 16.74 13.89 18.21
N GLY A 159 17.09 15.02 17.58
CA GLY A 159 18.39 15.66 17.78
C GLY A 159 18.61 16.03 19.25
N ILE A 160 17.57 16.54 19.92
CA ILE A 160 17.60 16.88 21.34
C ILE A 160 17.78 15.62 22.21
N LEU A 161 17.03 14.55 21.95
CA LEU A 161 17.13 13.30 22.70
C LEU A 161 18.50 12.63 22.51
N ILE A 162 18.99 12.53 21.27
CA ILE A 162 20.30 11.93 20.98
C ILE A 162 21.41 12.73 21.67
N ALA A 163 21.36 14.06 21.65
CA ALA A 163 22.33 14.89 22.37
C ALA A 163 22.33 14.69 23.90
N MET A 164 21.19 14.28 24.48
CA MET A 164 21.10 13.98 25.91
C MET A 164 21.54 12.56 26.27
N LEU A 165 21.30 11.58 25.38
CA LEU A 165 21.54 10.16 25.66
C LEU A 165 22.92 9.67 25.21
N VAL A 166 23.57 10.36 24.26
CA VAL A 166 24.83 9.92 23.66
C VAL A 166 25.98 10.79 24.16
N PRO A 167 26.83 10.27 25.08
CA PRO A 167 28.07 10.94 25.42
C PRO A 167 29.02 10.96 24.21
N ASP A 168 29.73 12.08 24.01
CA ASP A 168 30.67 12.32 22.91
C ASP A 168 30.07 12.22 21.48
N LEU A 169 28.85 12.75 21.31
CA LEU A 169 28.18 12.82 20.01
C LEU A 169 29.03 13.52 18.92
N GLU A 170 29.83 14.53 19.28
CA GLU A 170 30.74 15.21 18.34
C GLU A 170 31.85 14.29 17.81
N ALA A 171 32.40 13.41 18.64
CA ALA A 171 33.44 12.47 18.23
C ALA A 171 32.88 11.39 17.28
N ILE A 172 31.63 10.97 17.51
CA ILE A 172 30.92 10.03 16.66
C ILE A 172 30.52 10.68 15.33
N ALA A 173 30.07 11.94 15.36
CA ALA A 173 29.65 12.68 14.17
C ALA A 173 30.79 12.95 13.18
N GLN A 174 32.03 13.05 13.66
CA GLN A 174 33.20 13.27 12.80
C GLN A 174 33.73 11.98 12.14
N ASN A 175 33.27 10.80 12.55
CA ASN A 175 33.72 9.53 12.01
C ASN A 175 32.52 8.71 11.50
N GLN A 176 32.28 8.77 10.19
CA GLN A 176 31.12 8.14 9.56
C GLN A 176 31.01 6.63 9.85
N ARG A 177 32.13 5.90 9.92
CA ARG A 177 32.12 4.47 10.27
C ARG A 177 31.76 4.23 11.74
N ALA A 178 32.18 5.12 12.64
CA ALA A 178 31.80 5.06 14.05
C ALA A 178 30.32 5.41 14.24
N ALA A 179 29.80 6.37 13.46
CA ALA A 179 28.38 6.73 13.45
C ALA A 179 27.49 5.57 12.94
N GLU A 180 27.90 4.90 11.86
CA GLU A 180 27.16 3.75 11.31
C GLU A 180 27.13 2.56 12.30
N ALA A 181 28.28 2.24 12.91
CA ALA A 181 28.37 1.19 13.92
C ALA A 181 27.55 1.55 15.18
N PHE A 182 27.62 2.80 15.63
CA PHE A 182 26.83 3.30 16.75
C PHE A 182 25.34 3.21 16.46
N LEU A 183 24.88 3.63 15.28
CA LEU A 183 23.47 3.54 14.90
C LEU A 183 22.97 2.09 14.87
N ALA A 184 23.75 1.17 14.29
CA ALA A 184 23.40 -0.24 14.23
C ALA A 184 23.20 -0.86 15.63
N ASP A 185 24.09 -0.54 16.57
CA ASP A 185 23.98 -1.03 17.95
C ASP A 185 22.91 -0.28 18.75
N PHE A 186 22.76 1.03 18.51
CA PHE A 186 21.83 1.90 19.23
C PHE A 186 20.39 1.42 19.10
N PHE A 187 19.95 0.99 17.92
CA PHE A 187 18.58 0.52 17.69
C PHE A 187 18.21 -0.77 18.44
N VAL A 188 19.20 -1.53 18.94
CA VAL A 188 18.98 -2.73 19.75
C VAL A 188 18.96 -2.40 21.25
N THR A 189 19.46 -1.23 21.65
CA THR A 189 19.40 -0.77 23.04
C THR A 189 17.97 -0.38 23.45
N PRO A 190 17.61 -0.48 24.75
CA PRO A 190 16.32 0.01 25.23
C PRO A 190 16.05 1.46 24.85
N ALA A 191 17.08 2.32 24.88
CA ALA A 191 16.99 3.72 24.48
C ALA A 191 16.63 3.88 22.99
N GLY A 192 17.28 3.14 22.11
CA GLY A 192 16.96 3.14 20.68
C GLY A 192 15.57 2.60 20.38
N ILE A 193 15.12 1.57 21.11
CA ILE A 193 13.75 1.07 20.99
C ILE A 193 12.72 2.14 21.40
N VAL A 194 12.94 2.82 22.53
CA VAL A 194 12.05 3.94 22.96
C VAL A 194 12.02 5.04 21.89
N ILE A 195 13.17 5.38 21.33
CA ILE A 195 13.27 6.36 20.24
C ILE A 195 12.51 5.93 19.00
N MET A 196 12.59 4.66 18.60
CA MET A 196 11.84 4.12 17.46
C MET A 196 10.33 4.20 17.71
N ILE A 197 9.88 3.88 18.92
CA ILE A 197 8.47 4.01 19.31
C ILE A 197 8.04 5.47 19.26
N LEU A 198 8.86 6.40 19.78
CA LEU A 198 8.57 7.84 19.73
C LEU A 198 8.50 8.37 18.30
N MET A 199 9.40 7.92 17.41
CA MET A 199 9.37 8.27 15.99
C MET A 199 8.09 7.75 15.32
N PHE A 200 7.70 6.50 15.62
CA PHE A 200 6.44 5.95 15.15
C PHE A 200 5.23 6.75 15.66
N LEU A 201 5.23 7.19 16.92
CA LEU A 201 4.16 8.03 17.49
C LEU A 201 4.13 9.44 16.91
N MET A 202 5.28 10.04 16.58
CA MET A 202 5.34 11.41 16.04
C MET A 202 5.05 11.47 14.54
N VAL A 203 5.46 10.47 13.77
CA VAL A 203 5.33 10.48 12.31
C VAL A 203 4.28 9.46 11.84
N GLY A 204 4.41 8.22 12.28
CA GLY A 204 3.53 7.13 11.85
C GLY A 204 2.08 7.32 12.31
N PHE A 205 1.87 7.72 13.56
CA PHE A 205 0.54 7.83 14.13
C PHE A 205 -0.32 8.94 13.49
N PRO A 206 0.17 10.17 13.26
CA PRO A 206 -0.60 11.19 12.53
C PRO A 206 -0.94 10.77 11.10
N LEU A 207 0.00 10.12 10.40
CA LEU A 207 -0.23 9.61 9.04
C LEU A 207 -1.27 8.48 9.04
N LEU A 208 -1.24 7.59 10.04
CA LEU A 208 -2.22 6.53 10.22
C LEU A 208 -3.61 7.11 10.52
N TYR A 209 -3.70 8.13 11.38
CA TYR A 209 -4.94 8.82 11.68
C TYR A 209 -5.58 9.42 10.42
N ILE A 210 -4.79 10.12 9.60
CA ILE A 210 -5.27 10.71 8.34
C ILE A 210 -5.66 9.63 7.33
N SER A 211 -4.87 8.58 7.22
CA SER A 211 -5.19 7.44 6.36
C SER A 211 -6.51 6.78 6.77
N ALA A 212 -6.79 6.68 8.08
CA ALA A 212 -8.07 6.18 8.58
C ALA A 212 -9.23 7.14 8.26
N ARG A 213 -9.01 8.45 8.36
CA ARG A 213 -10.03 9.44 8.00
C ARG A 213 -10.39 9.41 6.51
N LEU A 214 -9.40 9.11 5.67
CA LEU A 214 -9.50 9.17 4.22
C LEU A 214 -9.62 7.79 3.56
N VAL A 215 -9.73 6.70 4.32
CA VAL A 215 -9.77 5.33 3.76
C VAL A 215 -10.89 5.12 2.73
N ASN A 216 -11.97 5.91 2.80
CA ASN A 216 -13.15 5.81 1.94
C ASN A 216 -13.01 6.53 0.59
N PHE A 217 -12.13 7.53 0.47
CA PHE A 217 -12.10 8.39 -0.72
C PHE A 217 -11.88 7.62 -2.04
N PRO A 218 -11.04 6.57 -2.11
CA PRO A 218 -10.78 5.89 -3.38
C PRO A 218 -12.04 5.21 -3.91
N ALA A 219 -12.77 4.53 -3.03
CA ALA A 219 -14.03 3.86 -3.35
C ALA A 219 -15.14 4.88 -3.66
N ALA A 220 -15.27 5.93 -2.85
CA ALA A 220 -16.25 6.99 -3.07
C ALA A 220 -16.04 7.73 -4.40
N THR A 221 -14.79 7.96 -4.79
CA THR A 221 -14.45 8.65 -6.04
C THR A 221 -14.85 7.83 -7.27
N ILE A 222 -14.69 6.51 -7.21
CA ILE A 222 -15.14 5.61 -8.26
C ILE A 222 -16.66 5.50 -8.27
N ALA A 223 -17.29 5.30 -7.12
CA ALA A 223 -18.72 5.10 -7.01
C ALA A 223 -19.54 6.31 -7.48
N ARG A 224 -19.17 7.51 -7.03
CA ARG A 224 -19.90 8.76 -7.34
C ARG A 224 -19.38 9.46 -8.59
N GLN A 225 -18.33 8.93 -9.21
CA GLN A 225 -17.64 9.52 -10.35
C GLN A 225 -17.25 11.00 -10.12
N LYS A 226 -17.00 11.42 -8.88
CA LYS A 226 -16.61 12.79 -8.49
C LYS A 226 -15.45 12.71 -7.49
N MET A 227 -14.62 13.74 -7.38
CA MET A 227 -13.53 13.76 -6.39
C MET A 227 -14.10 14.03 -4.99
N MET A 228 -14.12 13.01 -4.12
CA MET A 228 -14.84 13.04 -2.82
C MET A 228 -13.91 13.13 -1.60
N ILE A 229 -12.69 13.66 -1.73
CA ILE A 229 -11.67 13.60 -0.66
C ILE A 229 -12.16 14.26 0.63
N PHE A 230 -12.55 15.53 0.57
CA PHE A 230 -12.94 16.28 1.78
C PHE A 230 -14.35 15.94 2.26
N GLU A 231 -15.25 15.51 1.37
CA GLU A 231 -16.61 15.13 1.74
C GLU A 231 -16.65 13.83 2.55
N THR A 232 -15.76 12.88 2.24
CA THR A 232 -15.65 11.61 2.98
C THR A 232 -15.00 11.76 4.36
N TRP A 233 -14.41 12.92 4.65
CA TRP A 233 -13.77 13.20 5.93
C TRP A 233 -14.75 13.00 7.08
N ASP A 234 -15.94 13.59 7.03
CA ASP A 234 -16.88 13.54 8.16
C ASP A 234 -17.49 12.15 8.40
N TRP A 235 -17.41 11.25 7.41
CA TRP A 235 -18.06 9.94 7.46
C TRP A 235 -17.45 9.00 8.51
N THR A 236 -16.18 9.18 8.86
CA THR A 236 -15.45 8.31 9.81
C THR A 236 -15.37 8.88 11.23
N LYS A 237 -15.99 10.04 11.52
CA LYS A 237 -15.70 10.87 12.71
C LYS A 237 -15.90 10.14 14.04
N ASP A 238 -16.97 9.38 14.16
CA ASP A 238 -17.35 8.76 15.43
C ASP A 238 -16.71 7.38 15.63
N GLN A 239 -16.00 6.86 14.62
CA GLN A 239 -15.44 5.50 14.63
C GLN A 239 -13.97 5.43 14.20
N VAL A 240 -13.24 6.56 14.18
CA VAL A 240 -11.84 6.62 13.71
C VAL A 240 -10.97 5.56 14.37
N TRP A 241 -11.08 5.35 15.68
CA TRP A 241 -10.28 4.36 16.39
C TRP A 241 -10.56 2.92 15.95
N ARG A 242 -11.80 2.60 15.59
CA ARG A 242 -12.17 1.28 15.07
C ARG A 242 -11.68 1.11 13.64
N VAL A 243 -11.72 2.17 12.84
CA VAL A 243 -11.15 2.18 11.49
C VAL A 243 -9.63 1.98 11.55
N ILE A 244 -8.93 2.66 12.47
CA ILE A 244 -7.51 2.45 12.73
C ILE A 244 -7.25 0.99 13.11
N GLY A 245 -8.01 0.44 14.07
CA GLY A 245 -7.90 -0.96 14.47
C GLY A 245 -8.09 -1.93 13.30
N ALA A 246 -9.06 -1.65 12.41
CA ALA A 246 -9.32 -2.46 11.22
C ALA A 246 -8.19 -2.36 10.20
N ILE A 247 -7.65 -1.15 9.96
CA ILE A 247 -6.49 -0.94 9.09
C ILE A 247 -5.29 -1.71 9.63
N VAL A 248 -4.97 -1.55 10.92
CA VAL A 248 -3.82 -2.23 11.54
C VAL A 248 -3.98 -3.74 11.45
N LEU A 249 -5.15 -4.28 11.80
CA LEU A 249 -5.41 -5.72 11.75
C LEU A 249 -5.35 -6.27 10.31
N ALA A 250 -5.91 -5.54 9.34
CA ALA A 250 -5.91 -5.95 7.94
C ALA A 250 -4.51 -5.85 7.30
N MET A 251 -3.75 -4.79 7.63
CA MET A 251 -2.44 -4.51 7.04
C MET A 251 -1.27 -5.20 7.75
N ALA A 252 -1.44 -5.67 9.00
CA ALA A 252 -0.34 -6.33 9.72
C ALA A 252 0.28 -7.51 8.93
N PRO A 253 -0.48 -8.44 8.34
CA PRO A 253 0.12 -9.51 7.54
C PRO A 253 0.67 -8.99 6.20
N VAL A 254 0.11 -7.92 5.63
CA VAL A 254 0.64 -7.27 4.42
C VAL A 254 2.05 -6.76 4.68
N VAL A 255 2.29 -6.13 5.83
CA VAL A 255 3.60 -5.61 6.22
C VAL A 255 4.62 -6.76 6.29
N LEU A 256 4.26 -7.88 6.93
CA LEU A 256 5.13 -9.06 7.00
C LEU A 256 5.46 -9.64 5.62
N ILE A 257 4.47 -9.75 4.73
CA ILE A 257 4.67 -10.22 3.36
C ILE A 257 5.57 -9.27 2.57
N SER A 258 5.40 -7.96 2.77
CA SER A 258 6.21 -6.95 2.10
C SER A 258 7.67 -7.01 2.56
N PHE A 259 7.91 -7.17 3.86
CA PHE A 259 9.25 -7.38 4.41
C PHE A 259 9.88 -8.68 3.91
N LEU A 260 9.11 -9.76 3.85
CA LEU A 260 9.57 -11.01 3.26
C LEU A 260 9.97 -10.81 1.80
N GLY A 261 9.20 -10.06 1.03
CA GLY A 261 9.51 -9.73 -0.36
C GLY A 261 10.83 -8.97 -0.52
N VAL A 262 11.05 -7.96 0.33
CA VAL A 262 12.32 -7.21 0.36
C VAL A 262 13.49 -8.11 0.74
N TRP A 263 13.31 -8.98 1.74
CA TRP A 263 14.34 -9.92 2.17
C TRP A 263 14.70 -10.94 1.07
N VAL A 264 13.69 -11.56 0.45
CA VAL A 264 13.87 -12.50 -0.67
C VAL A 264 14.54 -11.80 -1.86
N ALA A 265 14.09 -10.59 -2.19
CA ALA A 265 14.67 -9.81 -3.28
C ALA A 265 16.15 -9.50 -3.02
N GLY A 266 16.49 -9.06 -1.81
CA GLY A 266 17.88 -8.79 -1.42
C GLY A 266 18.75 -10.05 -1.44
N ALA A 267 18.24 -11.17 -0.90
CA ALA A 267 18.97 -12.45 -0.89
C ALA A 267 19.25 -12.99 -2.29
N LEU A 268 18.32 -12.84 -3.24
CA LEU A 268 18.46 -13.35 -4.61
C LEU A 268 19.29 -12.44 -5.52
N THR A 269 19.26 -11.14 -5.29
CA THR A 269 19.94 -10.15 -6.15
C THR A 269 21.27 -9.68 -5.59
N GLY A 270 21.57 -10.00 -4.32
CA GLY A 270 22.75 -9.52 -3.60
C GLY A 270 22.66 -8.04 -3.21
N LEU A 271 21.49 -7.40 -3.38
CA LEU A 271 21.28 -6.01 -3.02
C LEU A 271 21.06 -5.88 -1.50
N PRO A 272 21.93 -5.15 -0.79
CA PRO A 272 21.72 -4.87 0.63
C PRO A 272 20.48 -3.99 0.81
N VAL A 273 19.56 -4.40 1.68
CA VAL A 273 18.34 -3.65 2.04
C VAL A 273 18.69 -2.29 2.69
N LEU A 274 19.87 -2.18 3.28
CA LEU A 274 20.45 -1.00 3.91
C LEU A 274 21.91 -0.81 3.45
N GLY A 275 22.11 -0.65 2.14
CA GLY A 275 23.44 -0.43 1.56
C GLY A 275 23.87 1.04 1.56
N ASP A 276 25.18 1.26 1.58
CA ASP A 276 25.78 2.57 1.28
C ASP A 276 25.50 2.97 -0.19
N ALA A 277 25.34 4.27 -0.45
CA ALA A 277 25.05 4.80 -1.78
C ALA A 277 26.13 4.45 -2.82
N GLY A 278 27.39 4.31 -2.41
CA GLY A 278 28.51 3.84 -3.24
C GLY A 278 28.37 2.38 -3.63
N ALA A 279 28.02 1.50 -2.70
CA ALA A 279 27.71 0.09 -2.99
C ALA A 279 26.49 -0.06 -3.91
N LEU A 280 25.46 0.77 -3.73
CA LEU A 280 24.28 0.80 -4.61
C LEU A 280 24.65 1.28 -6.03
N ALA A 281 25.50 2.30 -6.17
CA ALA A 281 25.96 2.79 -7.46
C ALA A 281 26.82 1.77 -8.24
N ALA A 282 27.51 0.87 -7.55
CA ALA A 282 28.25 -0.24 -8.15
C ALA A 282 27.37 -1.44 -8.57
N THR A 283 26.07 -1.39 -8.24
CA THR A 283 25.16 -2.51 -8.52
C THR A 283 24.71 -2.53 -9.98
N SER A 284 24.62 -3.74 -10.55
CA SER A 284 24.12 -3.90 -11.93
C SER A 284 22.64 -3.46 -12.05
N PRO A 285 22.26 -2.73 -13.12
CA PRO A 285 20.86 -2.37 -13.37
C PRO A 285 19.93 -3.58 -13.48
N PHE A 286 20.45 -4.73 -13.90
CA PHE A 286 19.70 -5.97 -13.97
C PHE A 286 19.36 -6.54 -12.57
N ALA A 287 20.30 -6.49 -11.62
CA ALA A 287 20.02 -6.87 -10.23
C ALA A 287 18.96 -5.96 -9.61
N ALA A 288 19.05 -4.64 -9.87
CA ALA A 288 18.06 -3.67 -9.42
C ALA A 288 16.68 -3.89 -10.07
N PHE A 289 16.64 -4.27 -11.36
CA PHE A 289 15.42 -4.67 -12.04
C PHE A 289 14.77 -5.88 -11.37
N ALA A 290 15.54 -6.96 -11.18
CA ALA A 290 15.05 -8.18 -10.54
C ALA A 290 14.54 -7.90 -9.12
N PHE A 291 15.24 -7.05 -8.36
CA PHE A 291 14.82 -6.63 -7.02
C PHE A 291 13.46 -5.92 -7.05
N GLY A 292 13.28 -4.97 -7.97
CA GLY A 292 12.02 -4.24 -8.13
C GLY A 292 10.86 -5.14 -8.60
N VAL A 293 11.12 -6.13 -9.46
CA VAL A 293 10.09 -7.11 -9.86
C VAL A 293 9.66 -7.96 -8.67
N ILE A 294 10.61 -8.53 -7.92
CA ILE A 294 10.31 -9.39 -6.77
C ILE A 294 9.52 -8.59 -5.73
N THR A 295 10.02 -7.43 -5.31
CA THR A 295 9.31 -6.56 -4.35
C THR A 295 7.94 -6.12 -4.87
N GLY A 296 7.81 -5.83 -6.16
CA GLY A 296 6.55 -5.53 -6.83
C GLY A 296 5.51 -6.65 -6.69
N LEU A 297 5.92 -7.91 -6.86
CA LEU A 297 5.05 -9.08 -6.68
C LEU A 297 4.58 -9.26 -5.24
N PHE A 298 5.49 -9.11 -4.27
CA PHE A 298 5.14 -9.19 -2.85
C PHE A 298 4.29 -8.01 -2.37
N SER A 299 4.25 -6.91 -3.13
CA SER A 299 3.36 -5.77 -2.85
C SER A 299 1.91 -5.98 -3.30
N ILE A 300 1.58 -7.04 -4.06
CA ILE A 300 0.23 -7.27 -4.58
C ILE A 300 -0.84 -7.33 -3.46
N PRO A 301 -0.63 -8.08 -2.36
CA PRO A 301 -1.60 -8.15 -1.27
C PRO A 301 -1.91 -6.78 -0.66
N SER A 302 -0.94 -5.86 -0.63
CA SER A 302 -1.16 -4.51 -0.09
C SER A 302 -2.25 -3.75 -0.84
N GLN A 303 -2.27 -3.86 -2.16
CA GLN A 303 -3.24 -3.19 -3.01
C GLN A 303 -4.61 -3.87 -2.95
N LEU A 304 -4.63 -5.21 -2.95
CA LEU A 304 -5.87 -5.99 -2.86
C LEU A 304 -6.59 -5.77 -1.53
N VAL A 305 -5.88 -5.92 -0.41
CA VAL A 305 -6.44 -5.76 0.93
C VAL A 305 -6.82 -4.29 1.16
N GLY A 306 -6.00 -3.33 0.70
CA GLY A 306 -6.27 -1.90 0.83
C GLY A 306 -7.52 -1.46 0.06
N ALA A 307 -7.66 -1.90 -1.20
CA ALA A 307 -8.84 -1.63 -2.01
C ALA A 307 -10.11 -2.26 -1.42
N ALA A 308 -10.03 -3.51 -0.97
CA ALA A 308 -11.15 -4.20 -0.35
C ALA A 308 -11.60 -3.51 0.95
N LEU A 309 -10.63 -3.06 1.76
CA LEU A 309 -10.90 -2.32 2.97
C LEU A 309 -11.59 -0.98 2.66
N ALA A 310 -11.10 -0.25 1.67
CA ALA A 310 -11.72 1.00 1.22
C ALA A 310 -13.18 0.80 0.78
N VAL A 311 -13.47 -0.29 0.05
CA VAL A 311 -14.84 -0.63 -0.40
C VAL A 311 -15.73 -1.04 0.77
N PHE A 312 -15.23 -1.87 1.69
CA PHE A 312 -15.97 -2.26 2.89
C PHE A 312 -16.35 -1.04 3.74
N MET A 313 -15.39 -0.14 3.96
CA MET A 313 -15.58 1.07 4.75
C MET A 313 -16.53 2.04 4.04
N TYR A 314 -16.39 2.22 2.72
CA TYR A 314 -17.32 3.03 1.92
C TYR A 314 -18.76 2.54 2.06
N ARG A 315 -18.99 1.24 1.89
CA ARG A 315 -20.33 0.62 2.00
C ARG A 315 -20.95 0.74 3.40
N GLY A 316 -20.12 0.76 4.44
CA GLY A 316 -20.56 0.89 5.83
C GLY A 316 -20.82 2.34 6.26
N PHE A 317 -20.15 3.32 5.66
CA PHE A 317 -20.22 4.73 6.07
C PHE A 317 -21.01 5.65 5.13
N GLU A 318 -21.38 5.19 3.93
CA GLU A 318 -22.12 5.99 2.96
C GLU A 318 -23.47 6.52 3.53
N PRO A 319 -23.73 7.84 3.49
CA PRO A 319 -24.94 8.44 4.07
C PRO A 319 -26.26 7.96 3.45
N ASP A 320 -26.27 7.76 2.13
CA ASP A 320 -27.50 7.48 1.38
C ASP A 320 -28.15 6.12 1.76
N ARG A 321 -27.36 5.17 2.27
CA ARG A 321 -27.88 3.90 2.81
C ARG A 321 -28.57 4.04 4.16
N ARG A 322 -28.22 5.05 4.98
CA ARG A 322 -28.86 5.24 6.29
C ARG A 322 -30.24 5.85 6.17
N THR A 323 -30.52 6.58 5.10
CA THR A 323 -31.82 7.22 4.86
C THR A 323 -32.89 6.27 4.33
N GLU A 324 -32.53 5.11 3.79
CA GLU A 324 -33.49 4.09 3.34
C GLU A 324 -33.96 3.14 4.47
N GLN A 325 -33.43 3.30 5.68
CA GLN A 325 -33.76 2.48 6.86
C GLN A 325 -34.65 3.20 7.89
N PHE A 326 -35.26 4.34 7.53
CA PHE A 326 -36.23 5.06 8.35
C PHE A 326 -37.57 5.23 7.64
#